data_AF-A0A0Q4H117-F1
#
_entry.id   AF-A0A0Q4H117-F1
#
_cell.length_a   1.000
_cell.length_b   1.000
_cell.length_c   1.000
_cell.angle_alpha   90.00
_cell.angle_beta   90.00
_cell.angle_gamma   90.00
#
_symmetry.space_group_name_H-M   'P 1'
#
loop_
_entity.id
_entity.type
_entity.pdbx_description
1 polymer ?
#
loop_
_entity_poly.entity_id
_entity_poly.type
_entity_poly.pdbx_seq_one_letter_code
_entity_poly.pdbx_strand_id
1 'polypeptide(L)'
;MPSTAFSSVKLPGTLVEKARQAAQPMRRSVASQIEYWATLGQVVEHTGLSVQEARAAIEQYERGGAAEASPPPSVDALTARLLAAQARGSLAQRVREVVQDNSARVG
;
A
#
# COMPACT_ATOMS: atom_id res chain seq x y z
N MET A 1 8.06 -40.70 -9.06
CA MET A 1 7.62 -39.33 -8.71
C MET A 1 8.80 -38.63 -8.07
N PRO A 2 9.20 -37.43 -8.52
CA PRO A 2 10.26 -36.71 -7.84
C PRO A 2 9.83 -36.43 -6.40
N SER A 3 10.62 -36.90 -5.44
CA SER A 3 10.43 -36.59 -4.01
C SER A 3 10.79 -35.12 -3.83
N THR A 4 9.80 -34.28 -3.57
CA THR A 4 10.06 -32.90 -3.16
C THR A 4 10.63 -32.93 -1.75
N ALA A 5 11.92 -32.62 -1.61
CA ALA A 5 12.55 -32.50 -0.30
C ALA A 5 12.02 -31.23 0.40
N PHE A 6 11.31 -31.41 1.51
CA PHE A 6 10.86 -30.30 2.35
C PHE A 6 11.94 -29.91 3.34
N SER A 7 12.17 -28.61 3.50
CA SER A 7 13.05 -28.05 4.54
C SER A 7 12.25 -27.12 5.45
N SER A 8 12.54 -27.18 6.75
CA SER A 8 11.91 -26.34 7.75
C SER A 8 12.80 -25.15 8.09
N VAL A 9 12.25 -23.94 7.96
CA VAL A 9 12.92 -22.68 8.29
C VAL A 9 12.19 -21.97 9.42
N LYS A 10 12.95 -21.45 10.39
CA LYS A 10 12.40 -20.63 11.47
C LYS A 10 12.22 -19.21 10.97
N LEU A 11 10.99 -18.71 11.01
CA LEU A 11 10.63 -17.37 10.57
C LEU A 11 10.15 -16.50 11.76
N PRO A 12 10.35 -15.17 11.72
CA PRO A 12 9.76 -14.27 12.70
C PRO A 12 8.23 -14.38 12.71
N GLY A 13 7.62 -14.40 13.89
CA GLY A 13 6.16 -14.51 14.03
C GLY A 13 5.39 -13.38 13.34
N THR A 14 5.96 -12.17 13.33
CA THR A 14 5.38 -11.01 12.63
C THR A 14 5.29 -11.22 11.11
N LEU A 15 6.28 -11.86 10.50
CA LEU A 15 6.26 -12.20 9.07
C LEU A 15 5.19 -13.26 8.78
N VAL A 16 5.10 -14.27 9.64
CA VAL A 16 4.09 -15.33 9.52
C VAL A 16 2.68 -14.75 9.60
N GLU A 17 2.45 -13.78 10.49
CA GLU A 17 1.14 -13.15 10.64
C GLU A 17 0.78 -12.26 9.46
N LYS A 18 1.73 -11.47 8.94
CA LYS A 18 1.55 -10.72 7.67
C LYS A 18 1.19 -11.66 6.53
N ALA A 19 1.88 -12.79 6.42
CA ALA A 19 1.59 -13.79 5.40
C ALA A 19 0.19 -14.40 5.58
N ARG A 20 -0.24 -14.68 6.81
CA ARG A 20 -1.60 -15.18 7.10
C ARG A 20 -2.67 -14.20 6.65
N GLN A 21 -2.52 -12.92 6.96
CA GLN A 21 -3.49 -11.89 6.58
C GLN A 21 -3.56 -11.73 5.06
N ALA A 22 -2.42 -11.67 4.38
CA ALA A 22 -2.36 -11.58 2.92
C ALA A 22 -2.84 -12.86 2.20
N ALA A 23 -2.83 -13.99 2.89
CA ALA A 23 -3.28 -15.28 2.38
C ALA A 23 -4.80 -15.46 2.41
N GLN A 24 -5.48 -14.89 3.41
CA GLN A 24 -6.92 -15.07 3.64
C GLN A 24 -7.80 -14.72 2.42
N PRO A 25 -7.65 -13.56 1.77
CA PRO A 25 -8.51 -13.18 0.64
C PRO A 25 -8.40 -14.14 -0.55
N MET A 26 -7.21 -14.72 -0.74
CA MET A 26 -6.92 -15.65 -1.82
C MET A 26 -7.12 -17.11 -1.43
N ARG A 27 -7.58 -17.38 -0.19
CA ARG A 27 -7.75 -18.73 0.38
C ARG A 27 -6.51 -19.62 0.23
N ARG A 28 -5.31 -19.02 0.26
CA ARG A 28 -4.03 -19.75 0.15
C ARG A 28 -3.48 -20.13 1.51
N SER A 29 -2.54 -21.07 1.52
CA SER A 29 -1.78 -21.36 2.75
C SER A 29 -0.76 -20.26 3.04
N VAL A 30 -0.31 -20.16 4.29
CA VAL A 30 0.79 -19.26 4.69
C VAL A 30 2.08 -19.60 3.94
N ALA A 31 2.38 -20.89 3.75
CA ALA A 31 3.55 -21.32 3.00
C ALA A 31 3.49 -20.86 1.54
N SER A 32 2.34 -21.06 0.88
CA SER A 32 2.12 -20.64 -0.52
C SER A 32 2.18 -19.11 -0.67
N GLN A 33 1.76 -18.36 0.34
CA GLN A 33 1.91 -16.91 0.36
C GLN A 33 3.39 -16.48 0.40
N ILE A 34 4.18 -17.13 1.25
CA ILE A 34 5.61 -16.82 1.41
C ILE A 34 6.35 -17.19 0.13
N GLU A 35 6.05 -18.35 -0.45
CA GLU A 35 6.59 -18.78 -1.75
C GLU A 35 6.27 -17.76 -2.85
N TYR A 36 5.03 -17.28 -2.92
CA TYR A 36 4.64 -16.25 -3.88
C TYR A 36 5.46 -14.96 -3.74
N TRP A 37 5.68 -14.48 -2.51
CA TRP A 37 6.51 -13.30 -2.27
C TRP A 37 7.98 -13.53 -2.65
N ALA A 38 8.52 -14.71 -2.37
CA ALA A 38 9.88 -15.07 -2.78
C ALA A 38 10.02 -15.07 -4.30
N THR A 39 9.06 -15.66 -5.02
CA THR A 39 9.04 -15.67 -6.49
C THR A 39 8.98 -14.25 -7.07
N LEU A 40 8.16 -13.36 -6.50
CA LEU A 40 8.12 -11.96 -6.91
C LEU A 40 9.47 -11.27 -6.71
N GLY A 41 10.13 -11.48 -5.57
CA GLY A 41 11.46 -10.95 -5.30
C GLY A 41 12.50 -11.41 -6.32
N GLN A 42 12.52 -12.71 -6.62
CA GLN A 42 13.42 -13.28 -7.63
C GLN A 42 13.17 -12.69 -9.03
N VAL A 43 11.92 -12.54 -9.44
CA VAL A 43 11.58 -11.93 -10.73
C VAL A 43 12.05 -10.49 -10.80
N VAL A 44 11.88 -9.71 -9.73
CA VAL A 44 12.36 -8.31 -9.68
C VAL A 44 13.88 -8.25 -9.83
N GLU A 45 14.63 -9.14 -9.17
CA GLU A 45 16.09 -9.22 -9.31
C GLU A 45 16.53 -9.61 -10.74
N HIS A 46 15.86 -10.60 -11.35
CA HIS A 46 16.20 -11.08 -12.69
C HIS A 46 15.78 -10.14 -13.82
N THR A 47 14.66 -9.43 -13.66
CA THR A 47 14.13 -8.53 -14.71
C THR A 47 14.85 -7.19 -14.76
N GLY A 48 15.74 -6.91 -13.80
CA GLY A 48 16.57 -5.71 -13.83
C GLY A 48 15.78 -4.42 -13.60
N LEU A 49 14.61 -4.49 -12.95
CA LEU A 49 14.10 -3.33 -12.22
C LEU A 49 15.27 -2.83 -11.38
N SER A 50 15.62 -1.54 -11.43
CA SER A 50 16.85 -1.16 -10.75
C SER A 50 16.68 -1.53 -9.28
N VAL A 51 17.64 -2.26 -8.72
CA VAL A 51 17.60 -2.70 -7.32
C VAL A 51 17.37 -1.49 -6.40
N GLN A 52 17.77 -0.30 -6.87
CA GLN A 52 17.49 0.99 -6.27
C GLN A 52 16.00 1.38 -6.29
N GLU A 53 15.27 1.24 -7.40
CA GLU A 53 13.82 1.48 -7.47
C GLU A 53 13.05 0.51 -6.59
N ALA A 54 13.40 -0.78 -6.62
CA ALA A 54 12.78 -1.78 -5.74
C ALA A 54 13.04 -1.47 -4.26
N ARG A 55 14.29 -1.11 -3.91
CA ARG A 55 14.65 -0.69 -2.55
C ARG A 55 13.92 0.59 -2.14
N ALA A 56 13.85 1.59 -3.01
CA ALA A 56 13.14 2.84 -2.75
C ALA A 56 11.65 2.58 -2.49
N ALA A 57 11.02 1.69 -3.27
CA ALA A 57 9.65 1.26 -3.06
C ALA A 57 9.46 0.51 -1.73
N ILE A 58 10.40 -0.37 -1.35
CA ILE A 58 10.39 -1.06 -0.05
C ILE A 58 10.51 -0.04 1.09
N GLU A 59 11.49 0.85 1.04
CA GLU A 59 11.69 1.88 2.07
C GLU A 59 10.48 2.82 2.18
N GLN A 60 9.83 3.14 1.06
CA GLN A 60 8.61 3.93 1.05
C GLN A 60 7.43 3.17 1.66
N TYR A 61 7.31 1.87 1.35
CA TYR A 61 6.31 0.99 1.96
C TYR A 61 6.54 0.83 3.47
N GLU A 62 7.79 0.68 3.92
CA GLU A 62 8.15 0.58 5.33
C GLU A 62 7.90 1.89 6.09
N ARG A 63 8.27 3.04 5.49
CA ARG A 63 7.94 4.37 6.02
C ARG A 63 6.44 4.61 6.07
N GLY A 64 5.71 4.17 5.06
CA GLY A 64 4.25 4.27 4.98
C GLY A 64 3.52 3.27 5.87
N GLY A 65 4.14 2.13 6.21
CA GLY A 65 3.58 1.08 7.06
C GLY A 65 3.87 1.24 8.55
N ALA A 66 4.79 2.15 8.93
CA ALA A 66 4.93 2.62 10.31
C ALA A 66 3.90 3.70 10.68
N ALA A 67 3.31 4.35 9.69
CA ALA A 67 2.03 5.02 9.87
C ALA A 67 0.96 3.93 9.75
N GLU A 68 0.25 3.64 10.84
CA GLU A 68 -0.96 2.84 10.80
C GLU A 68 -1.76 3.18 9.54
N ALA A 69 -2.15 2.15 8.80
CA ALA A 69 -3.17 2.23 7.78
C ALA A 69 -4.43 2.80 8.42
N SER A 70 -4.52 4.12 8.48
CA SER A 70 -5.76 4.80 8.77
C SER A 70 -6.73 4.29 7.71
N PRO A 71 -7.86 3.69 8.11
CA PRO A 71 -8.83 3.22 7.15
C PRO A 71 -9.17 4.39 6.22
N PRO A 72 -9.41 4.12 4.91
CA PRO A 72 -9.87 5.17 4.01
C PRO A 72 -11.03 5.89 4.70
N PRO A 73 -11.01 7.24 4.76
CA PRO A 73 -11.99 7.99 5.53
C PRO A 73 -13.39 7.56 5.08
N SER A 74 -14.23 7.17 6.05
CA SER A 74 -15.61 6.79 5.75
C SER A 74 -16.35 7.95 5.08
N VAL A 75 -17.43 7.64 4.36
CA VAL A 75 -18.27 8.67 3.74
C VAL A 75 -18.75 9.69 4.78
N ASP A 76 -19.03 9.25 6.00
CA ASP A 76 -19.40 10.13 7.11
C ASP A 76 -18.24 11.04 7.54
N ALA A 77 -17.01 10.51 7.62
CA ALA A 77 -15.83 11.30 7.94
C ALA A 77 -15.53 12.35 6.85
N LEU A 78 -15.72 11.99 5.58
CA LEU A 78 -15.62 12.91 4.45
C LEU A 78 -16.70 13.98 4.49
N THR A 79 -17.95 13.61 4.80
CA THR A 79 -19.09 14.52 4.93
C THR A 79 -18.87 15.52 6.07
N ALA A 80 -18.46 15.03 7.24
CA ALA A 80 -18.14 15.87 8.40
C ALA A 80 -17.00 16.85 8.07
N ARG A 81 -15.96 16.39 7.37
CA ARG A 81 -14.85 17.23 6.92
C ARG A 81 -15.31 18.31 5.94
N LEU A 82 -16.19 17.97 5.00
CA LEU A 82 -16.75 18.93 4.03
C LEU A 82 -17.60 20.01 4.73
N LEU A 83 -18.51 19.61 5.61
CA LEU A 83 -19.34 20.55 6.38
C LEU A 83 -18.49 21.46 7.26
N ALA A 84 -17.47 20.92 7.91
CA ALA A 84 -16.53 21.70 8.72
C ALA A 84 -15.71 22.69 7.85
N ALA A 85 -15.33 22.29 6.64
CA ALA A 85 -14.63 23.18 5.70
C ALA A 85 -15.55 24.28 5.16
N GLN A 86 -16.85 23.99 4.97
CA GLN A 86 -17.87 24.96 4.58
C GLN A 86 -18.14 25.97 5.71
N ALA A 87 -18.30 25.50 6.95
CA ALA A 87 -18.51 26.36 8.12
C ALA A 87 -17.33 27.32 8.37
N ARG A 88 -16.10 26.86 8.10
CA ARG A 88 -14.88 27.69 8.21
C ARG A 88 -14.60 28.56 6.98
N GLY A 89 -15.45 28.53 5.95
CA GLY A 89 -15.24 29.27 4.69
C GLY A 89 -14.07 28.78 3.81
N SER A 90 -13.26 27.85 4.32
CA SER A 90 -12.12 27.25 3.60
C SER A 90 -12.50 26.53 2.30
N LEU A 91 -13.71 25.95 2.22
CA LEU A 91 -14.21 25.35 0.98
C LEU A 91 -14.39 26.40 -0.12
N ALA A 92 -15.01 27.54 0.22
CA ALA A 92 -15.23 28.63 -0.73
C ALA A 92 -13.90 29.26 -1.17
N GLN A 93 -12.93 29.38 -0.26
CA GLN A 93 -11.59 29.84 -0.61
C GLN A 93 -10.93 28.88 -1.60
N ARG A 94 -10.97 27.57 -1.34
CA ARG A 94 -10.36 26.58 -2.22
C ARG A 94 -11.01 26.53 -3.61
N VAL A 95 -12.32 26.69 -3.69
CA VAL A 95 -13.03 26.78 -4.99
C VAL A 95 -12.56 27.99 -5.78
N ARG A 96 -12.38 29.16 -5.15
CA ARG A 96 -11.86 30.36 -5.82
C ARG A 96 -10.44 30.16 -6.35
N GLU A 97 -9.56 29.57 -5.55
CA GLU A 97 -8.19 29.23 -5.96
C GLU A 97 -8.20 28.33 -7.21
N VAL A 98 -8.99 27.25 -7.19
CA VAL A 98 -9.06 26.31 -8.33
C VAL A 98 -9.62 26.97 -9.60
N VAL A 99 -10.62 27.84 -9.47
CA VAL A 99 -11.18 28.58 -10.62
C VAL A 99 -10.14 29.52 -11.22
N GLN A 100 -9.38 30.24 -10.37
CA GLN A 100 -8.30 31.11 -10.82
C GLN A 100 -7.19 30.33 -11.52
N ASP A 101 -6.75 29.23 -10.92
CA ASP A 101 -5.73 28.33 -11.50
C ASP A 101 -6.18 27.77 -12.85
N ASN A 102 -7.46 27.40 -12.99
CA ASN A 102 -7.99 26.89 -14.26
C ASN A 102 -8.08 28.00 -15.31
N SER A 103 -8.57 29.19 -14.95
CA SER A 103 -8.62 30.33 -15.87
C SER A 103 -7.24 30.75 -16.38
N ALA A 104 -6.21 30.65 -15.54
CA ALA A 104 -4.83 30.96 -15.90
C ALA A 104 -4.16 29.90 -16.79
N ARG A 105 -4.73 28.69 -16.88
CA ARG A 105 -4.24 27.60 -17.76
C ARG A 105 -4.95 27.56 -19.12
N VAL A 106 -6.12 28.16 -19.21
CA VAL A 106 -6.96 28.17 -20.42
C VAL A 106 -6.80 29.47 -21.23
N GLY A 107 -6.29 30.55 -20.61
CA GLY A 107 -5.86 31.78 -21.30
C GLY A 107 -4.40 31.73 -21.72
#